data_AF-A0A103DYV2-F1
#
_entry.id   AF-A0A103DYV2-F1
#
_cell.length_a   1.000
_cell.length_b   1.000
_cell.length_c   1.000
_cell.angle_alpha   90.00
_cell.angle_beta   90.00
_cell.angle_gamma   90.00
#
_symmetry.space_group_name_H-M   'P 1'
#
loop_
_entity.id
_entity.type
_entity.pdbx_description
1 polymer ?
#
loop_
_entity_poly.entity_id
_entity_poly.type
_entity_poly.pdbx_seq_one_letter_code
_entity_poly.pdbx_strand_id
1 'polypeptide(L)'
;METTVHDLAGRIDPPVMTTFARTAYGFRYAERGARQAIIQKMARVVSGLRAVLLLLEHGYIQEQAVVCRMVDEACEDVSFLALGLIFEETDLHRQFLEEFFLEDFEDADRPHETRIKRPSIRRSRIHAYLSSNPAEGSNPSGGVAAMQAIHKTNSGFVHGASPHLMEMYGGQPSRFHMEGMRGTPFWSDHAADVWNYMYRAIISFAMAARAFGDDALFAKIHAYSKDFEKSEPR
;
A
#
# COMPACT_ATOMS: atom_id res chain seq x y z
N MET A 1 -6.96 12.28 -4.79
CA MET A 1 -6.47 11.37 -3.72
C MET A 1 -6.10 12.15 -2.46
N GLU A 2 -5.09 13.02 -2.44
CA GLU A 2 -4.73 13.79 -1.21
C GLU A 2 -5.92 14.52 -0.56
N THR A 3 -6.72 15.26 -1.34
CA THR A 3 -7.94 15.91 -0.84
C THR A 3 -8.92 14.92 -0.21
N THR A 4 -9.07 13.73 -0.79
CA THR A 4 -9.91 12.65 -0.24
C THR A 4 -9.39 12.17 1.11
N VAL A 5 -8.08 12.05 1.29
CA VAL A 5 -7.48 11.66 2.57
C VAL A 5 -7.84 12.68 3.65
N HIS A 6 -7.64 13.97 3.37
CA HIS A 6 -7.94 15.04 4.34
C HIS A 6 -9.43 15.15 4.65
N ASP A 7 -10.29 15.04 3.64
CA ASP A 7 -11.73 15.07 3.81
C ASP A 7 -12.22 13.92 4.70
N LEU A 8 -11.82 12.68 4.41
CA LEU A 8 -12.22 11.52 5.23
C LEU A 8 -11.58 11.55 6.64
N ALA A 9 -10.35 12.05 6.77
CA ALA A 9 -9.70 12.24 8.07
C ALA A 9 -10.44 13.26 8.95
N GLY A 10 -11.06 14.28 8.35
CA GLY A 10 -11.88 15.26 9.06
C GLY A 10 -13.22 14.73 9.59
N ARG A 11 -13.58 13.47 9.26
CA ARG A 11 -14.83 12.82 9.67
C ARG A 11 -14.65 11.84 10.84
N ILE A 12 -13.44 11.72 11.37
CA ILE A 12 -13.12 10.86 12.52
C ILE A 12 -12.41 11.68 13.59
N ASP A 13 -12.39 11.16 14.82
CA ASP A 13 -11.66 11.80 15.90
C ASP A 13 -10.17 11.91 15.55
N PRO A 14 -9.56 13.11 15.68
CA PRO A 14 -8.17 13.31 15.33
C PRO A 14 -7.24 12.55 16.28
N PRO A 15 -6.04 12.17 15.84
CA PRO A 15 -5.07 11.57 16.74
C PRO A 15 -4.57 12.63 17.74
N VAL A 16 -4.25 12.18 18.96
CA VAL A 16 -3.72 13.04 20.02
C VAL A 16 -2.21 12.91 20.09
N MET A 17 -1.52 14.03 20.35
CA MET A 17 -0.10 14.00 20.67
C MET A 17 0.09 13.25 21.99
N THR A 18 0.89 12.20 21.97
CA THR A 18 1.17 11.36 23.14
C THR A 18 2.66 11.27 23.35
N THR A 19 3.08 11.40 24.62
CA THR A 19 4.45 11.14 25.06
C THR A 19 4.56 9.68 25.49
N PHE A 20 5.50 8.93 24.90
CA PHE A 20 5.71 7.51 25.19
C PHE A 20 7.15 7.17 25.59
N ALA A 21 8.03 8.18 25.65
CA ALA A 21 9.33 8.14 26.34
C ALA A 21 9.68 9.55 26.83
N ARG A 22 10.79 9.70 27.56
CA ARG A 22 11.25 11.02 28.02
C ARG A 22 11.47 12.02 26.89
N THR A 23 11.87 11.54 25.72
CA THR A 23 12.17 12.38 24.53
C THR A 23 11.35 11.99 23.30
N ALA A 24 10.52 10.93 23.38
CA ALA A 24 9.75 10.45 22.25
C ALA A 24 8.27 10.83 22.36
N TYR A 25 7.78 11.50 21.31
CA TYR A 25 6.39 11.91 21.17
C TYR A 25 5.88 11.58 19.77
N GLY A 26 4.56 11.38 19.65
CA GLY A 26 3.94 11.09 18.38
C GLY A 26 2.42 11.11 18.48
N PHE A 27 1.77 11.19 17.32
CA PHE A 27 0.31 11.18 17.23
C PHE A 27 -0.21 9.75 17.32
N ARG A 28 -1.25 9.53 18.14
CA ARG A 28 -1.93 8.25 18.31
C ARG A 28 -3.43 8.42 18.28
N TYR A 29 -4.10 7.52 17.57
CA TYR A 29 -5.54 7.41 17.65
C TYR A 29 -5.94 6.65 18.92
N ALA A 30 -6.97 7.14 19.61
CA ALA A 30 -7.47 6.51 20.83
C ALA A 30 -8.25 5.21 20.56
N GLU A 31 -9.13 5.22 19.55
CA GLU A 31 -10.03 4.10 19.24
C GLU A 31 -9.29 2.91 18.59
N ARG A 32 -8.26 3.18 17.78
CA ARG A 32 -7.48 2.17 17.04
C ARG A 32 -8.35 1.28 16.13
N GLY A 33 -9.34 1.89 15.48
CA GLY A 33 -10.32 1.21 14.63
C GLY A 33 -9.96 1.19 13.13
N ALA A 34 -10.77 0.48 12.34
CA ALA A 34 -10.57 0.31 10.90
C ALA A 34 -10.53 1.64 10.13
N ARG A 35 -11.40 2.59 10.43
CA ARG A 35 -11.42 3.91 9.76
C ARG A 35 -10.09 4.65 9.93
N GLN A 36 -9.50 4.61 11.11
CA GLN A 36 -8.21 5.26 11.40
C GLN A 36 -7.04 4.55 10.71
N ALA A 37 -7.08 3.23 10.61
CA ALA A 37 -6.10 2.46 9.85
C ALA A 37 -6.20 2.74 8.34
N ILE A 38 -7.42 2.82 7.80
CA ILE A 38 -7.68 3.20 6.40
C ILE A 38 -7.05 4.55 6.08
N ILE A 39 -7.30 5.59 6.89
CA ILE A 39 -6.72 6.93 6.66
C ILE A 39 -5.19 6.89 6.64
N GLN A 40 -4.57 6.20 7.59
CA GLN A 40 -3.11 6.06 7.65
C GLN A 40 -2.55 5.34 6.41
N LYS A 41 -3.22 4.28 5.95
CA LYS A 41 -2.82 3.54 4.75
C LYS A 41 -3.04 4.37 3.48
N MET A 42 -4.15 5.12 3.37
CA MET A 42 -4.39 6.04 2.25
C MET A 42 -3.34 7.16 2.19
N ALA A 43 -2.95 7.72 3.33
CA ALA A 43 -1.84 8.68 3.40
C ALA A 43 -0.52 8.05 2.91
N ARG A 44 -0.25 6.80 3.29
CA ARG A 44 0.92 6.04 2.82
C ARG A 44 0.89 5.79 1.31
N VAL A 45 -0.29 5.49 0.74
CA VAL A 45 -0.49 5.33 -0.70
C VAL A 45 -0.15 6.63 -1.43
N VAL A 46 -0.70 7.78 -1.01
CA VAL A 46 -0.43 9.07 -1.68
C VAL A 46 1.05 9.44 -1.63
N SER A 47 1.67 9.32 -0.45
CA SER A 47 3.10 9.60 -0.27
C SER A 47 3.96 8.64 -1.09
N GLY A 48 3.63 7.34 -1.10
CA GLY A 48 4.33 6.32 -1.88
C GLY A 48 4.25 6.58 -3.38
N LEU A 49 3.08 6.91 -3.92
CA LEU A 49 2.93 7.23 -5.34
C LEU A 49 3.74 8.48 -5.75
N ARG A 50 3.80 9.50 -4.90
CA ARG A 50 4.68 10.66 -5.14
C ARG A 50 6.15 10.25 -5.19
N ALA A 51 6.59 9.41 -4.24
CA ALA A 51 7.95 8.89 -4.22
C ALA A 51 8.26 8.04 -5.46
N VAL A 52 7.34 7.18 -5.89
CA VAL A 52 7.44 6.39 -7.14
C VAL A 52 7.70 7.29 -8.35
N LEU A 53 6.95 8.38 -8.49
CA LEU A 53 7.14 9.31 -9.61
C LEU A 53 8.51 10.00 -9.57
N LEU A 54 8.97 10.43 -8.39
CA LEU A 54 10.30 11.03 -8.23
C LEU A 54 11.44 10.04 -8.55
N LEU A 55 11.31 8.80 -8.08
CA LEU A 55 12.29 7.74 -8.33
C LEU A 55 12.32 7.35 -9.81
N LEU A 56 11.15 7.20 -10.43
CA LEU A 56 11.03 6.92 -11.85
C LEU A 56 11.64 8.07 -12.68
N GLU A 57 11.36 9.32 -12.29
CA GLU A 57 11.97 10.48 -12.91
C GLU A 57 13.49 10.44 -12.80
N HIS A 58 14.09 9.91 -11.75
CA HIS A 58 15.56 9.83 -11.67
C HIS A 58 16.15 8.50 -12.15
N GLY A 59 15.30 7.56 -12.58
CA GLY A 59 15.72 6.26 -13.09
C GLY A 59 16.04 5.21 -12.03
N TYR A 60 15.65 5.43 -10.77
CA TYR A 60 15.83 4.51 -9.66
C TYR A 60 14.73 3.43 -9.64
N ILE A 61 14.78 2.52 -10.63
CA ILE A 61 13.70 1.57 -10.90
C ILE A 61 13.57 0.47 -9.84
N GLN A 62 14.66 0.09 -9.18
CA GLN A 62 14.61 -0.92 -8.11
C GLN A 62 13.96 -0.36 -6.85
N GLU A 63 14.37 0.85 -6.45
CA GLU A 63 13.76 1.57 -5.34
C GLU A 63 12.29 1.88 -5.64
N GLN A 64 11.98 2.26 -6.88
CA GLN A 64 10.60 2.45 -7.33
C GLN A 64 9.77 1.18 -7.18
N ALA A 65 10.29 0.01 -7.56
CA ALA A 65 9.60 -1.26 -7.39
C ALA A 65 9.35 -1.60 -5.90
N VAL A 66 10.31 -1.29 -5.02
CA VAL A 66 10.14 -1.43 -3.55
C VAL A 66 9.00 -0.52 -3.05
N VAL A 67 8.92 0.72 -3.50
CA VAL A 67 7.84 1.63 -3.09
C VAL A 67 6.49 1.18 -3.69
N CYS A 68 6.46 0.72 -4.94
CA CYS A 68 5.28 0.13 -5.57
C CYS A 68 4.75 -1.08 -4.78
N ARG A 69 5.64 -1.97 -4.33
CA ARG A 69 5.30 -3.10 -3.47
C ARG A 69 4.53 -2.69 -2.22
N MET A 70 5.00 -1.63 -1.60
CA MET A 70 4.43 -1.06 -0.38
C MET A 70 3.11 -0.34 -0.65
N VAL A 71 3.00 0.39 -1.77
CA VAL A 71 1.75 1.04 -2.20
C VAL A 71 0.66 -0.01 -2.46
N ASP A 72 1.00 -1.08 -3.16
CA ASP A 72 0.08 -2.18 -3.46
C ASP A 72 -0.46 -2.82 -2.18
N GLU A 73 0.43 -3.13 -1.24
CA GLU A 73 0.07 -3.68 0.07
C GLU A 73 -0.86 -2.75 0.86
N ALA A 74 -0.61 -1.44 0.81
CA ALA A 74 -1.45 -0.46 1.45
C ALA A 74 -2.83 -0.33 0.77
N CYS A 75 -2.91 -0.48 -0.56
CA CYS A 75 -4.18 -0.49 -1.29
C CYS A 75 -5.01 -1.74 -0.96
N GLU A 76 -4.36 -2.90 -0.88
CA GLU A 76 -4.99 -4.16 -0.44
C GLU A 76 -5.50 -4.04 1.00
N ASP A 77 -4.72 -3.44 1.91
CA ASP A 77 -5.13 -3.23 3.31
C ASP A 77 -6.34 -2.28 3.43
N VAL A 78 -6.35 -1.18 2.65
CA VAL A 78 -7.50 -0.27 2.58
C VAL A 78 -8.74 -1.03 2.11
N SER A 79 -8.60 -1.82 1.05
CA SER A 79 -9.73 -2.57 0.47
C SER A 79 -10.22 -3.65 1.45
N PHE A 80 -9.30 -4.35 2.11
CA PHE A 80 -9.59 -5.36 3.14
C PHE A 80 -10.42 -4.75 4.28
N LEU A 81 -9.91 -3.68 4.91
CA LEU A 81 -10.60 -3.00 6.00
C LEU A 81 -11.94 -2.36 5.55
N ALA A 82 -11.98 -1.79 4.35
CA ALA A 82 -13.20 -1.20 3.81
C ALA A 82 -14.31 -2.25 3.64
N LEU A 83 -13.96 -3.44 3.17
CA LEU A 83 -14.92 -4.54 3.02
C LEU A 83 -15.44 -5.04 4.37
N GLY A 84 -14.59 -5.11 5.40
CA GLY A 84 -15.01 -5.38 6.77
C GLY A 84 -16.02 -4.36 7.30
N LEU A 85 -15.84 -3.07 7.00
CA LEU A 85 -16.78 -2.02 7.37
C LEU A 85 -18.09 -2.03 6.56
N ILE A 86 -18.05 -2.43 5.29
CA ILE A 86 -19.22 -2.45 4.39
C ILE A 86 -20.12 -3.65 4.66
N PHE A 87 -19.53 -4.82 4.91
CA PHE A 87 -20.25 -6.07 5.09
C PHE A 87 -20.30 -6.48 6.55
N GLU A 88 -19.18 -6.96 7.09
CA GLU A 88 -19.00 -7.29 8.50
C GLU A 88 -17.52 -7.59 8.77
N GLU A 89 -17.01 -7.12 9.92
CA GLU A 89 -15.65 -7.42 10.35
C GLU A 89 -15.52 -8.88 10.83
N THR A 90 -14.50 -9.57 10.33
CA THR A 90 -14.14 -10.92 10.78
C THR A 90 -13.05 -10.90 11.85
N ASP A 91 -12.78 -12.04 12.50
CA ASP A 91 -11.62 -12.20 13.41
C ASP A 91 -10.29 -11.76 12.76
N LEU A 92 -10.15 -11.94 11.44
CA LEU A 92 -8.95 -11.53 10.71
C LEU A 92 -8.78 -10.00 10.69
N HIS A 93 -9.88 -9.23 10.63
CA HIS A 93 -9.82 -7.77 10.69
C HIS A 93 -9.41 -7.29 12.08
N ARG A 94 -9.98 -7.89 13.12
CA ARG A 94 -9.63 -7.57 14.51
C ARG A 94 -8.16 -7.88 14.78
N GLN A 95 -7.68 -9.06 14.38
CA GLN A 95 -6.26 -9.42 14.45
C GLN A 95 -5.38 -8.41 13.69
N PHE A 96 -5.80 -7.99 12.50
CA PHE A 96 -5.06 -7.01 11.71
C PHE A 96 -4.92 -5.68 12.44
N LEU A 97 -6.00 -5.16 13.02
CA LEU A 97 -5.99 -3.89 13.72
C LEU A 97 -5.13 -3.95 14.99
N GLU A 98 -5.23 -5.04 15.76
CA GLU A 98 -4.35 -5.28 16.91
C GLU A 98 -2.87 -5.25 16.51
N GLU A 99 -2.50 -5.95 15.44
CA GLU A 99 -1.12 -5.99 14.94
C GLU A 99 -0.67 -4.65 14.34
N PHE A 100 -1.57 -3.93 13.66
CA PHE A 100 -1.28 -2.65 13.01
C PHE A 100 -0.99 -1.55 14.03
N PHE A 101 -1.78 -1.47 15.10
CA PHE A 101 -1.62 -0.47 16.15
C PHE A 101 -0.65 -0.87 17.29
N LEU A 102 -0.04 -2.05 17.21
CA LEU A 102 1.01 -2.45 18.14
C LEU A 102 2.21 -1.49 18.01
N GLU A 103 2.80 -1.09 19.12
CA GLU A 103 4.06 -0.33 19.14
C GLU A 103 5.26 -1.28 19.04
N ASP A 104 6.40 -0.82 18.54
CA ASP A 104 7.60 -1.67 18.43
C ASP A 104 8.35 -1.81 19.76
N PHE A 105 8.15 -0.88 20.70
CA PHE A 105 8.88 -0.84 21.98
C PHE A 105 7.91 -0.68 23.16
N GLU A 106 8.04 -1.54 24.17
CA GLU A 106 7.33 -1.41 25.46
C GLU A 106 7.86 -0.22 26.28
N ASP A 107 9.18 -0.03 26.21
CA ASP A 107 9.89 1.08 26.84
C ASP A 107 10.81 1.71 25.79
N ALA A 108 10.43 2.91 25.33
CA ALA A 108 11.18 3.62 24.31
C ALA A 108 12.51 4.21 24.83
N ASP A 109 12.73 4.29 26.16
CA ASP A 109 14.04 4.64 26.73
C ASP A 109 14.99 3.41 26.75
N ARG A 110 14.44 2.19 26.65
CA ARG A 110 15.20 0.92 26.62
C ARG A 110 14.73 0.01 25.47
N PRO A 111 14.83 0.46 24.21
CA PRO A 111 14.27 -0.25 23.06
C PRO A 111 14.86 -1.67 22.87
N HIS A 112 16.11 -1.87 23.27
CA HIS A 112 16.80 -3.17 23.19
C HIS A 112 16.27 -4.22 24.18
N GLU A 113 15.54 -3.81 25.21
CA GLU A 113 14.94 -4.72 26.20
C GLU A 113 13.53 -5.18 25.79
N THR A 114 12.98 -4.64 24.69
CA THR A 114 11.62 -4.97 24.29
C THR A 114 11.45 -6.45 23.99
N ARG A 115 10.32 -6.99 24.46
CA ARG A 115 9.90 -8.37 24.19
C ARG A 115 8.82 -8.43 23.12
N ILE A 116 8.36 -7.28 22.63
CA ILE A 116 7.38 -7.23 21.55
C ILE A 116 7.99 -7.87 20.30
N LYS A 117 7.33 -8.93 19.85
CA LYS A 117 7.53 -9.48 18.51
C LYS A 117 6.30 -9.12 17.73
N ARG A 118 6.41 -8.11 16.85
CA ARG A 118 5.29 -7.74 15.99
C ARG A 118 4.89 -8.97 15.16
N PRO A 119 3.67 -9.50 15.34
CA PRO A 119 3.21 -10.59 14.49
C PRO A 119 3.02 -10.04 13.08
N SER A 120 3.00 -10.92 12.09
CA SER A 120 2.65 -10.52 10.72
C SER A 120 1.55 -11.41 10.18
N ILE A 121 0.41 -10.79 9.86
CA ILE A 121 -0.59 -11.44 9.01
C ILE A 121 0.04 -11.75 7.67
N ARG A 122 0.02 -13.05 7.33
CA ARG A 122 0.45 -13.53 6.02
C ARG A 122 -0.41 -12.87 4.93
N ARG A 123 0.23 -12.23 3.94
CA ARG A 123 -0.48 -11.61 2.80
C ARG A 123 -1.45 -12.55 2.11
N SER A 124 -1.12 -13.84 2.03
CA SER A 124 -2.00 -14.85 1.45
C SER A 124 -3.37 -14.96 2.14
N ARG A 125 -3.48 -14.63 3.43
CA ARG A 125 -4.78 -14.58 4.13
C ARG A 125 -5.62 -13.39 3.67
N ILE A 126 -4.98 -12.24 3.45
CA ILE A 126 -5.64 -11.03 2.95
C ILE A 126 -6.06 -11.25 1.48
N HIS A 127 -5.17 -11.80 0.65
CA HIS A 127 -5.50 -12.15 -0.74
C HIS A 127 -6.67 -13.13 -0.84
N ALA A 128 -6.67 -14.18 -0.01
CA ALA A 128 -7.79 -15.13 0.04
C ALA A 128 -9.11 -14.46 0.42
N TYR A 129 -9.08 -13.51 1.37
CA TYR A 129 -10.28 -12.75 1.74
C TYR A 129 -10.75 -11.87 0.58
N LEU A 130 -9.86 -11.06 -0.01
CA LEU A 130 -10.19 -10.14 -1.09
C LEU A 130 -10.82 -10.88 -2.29
N SER A 131 -10.24 -12.02 -2.69
CA SER A 131 -10.79 -12.81 -3.80
C SER A 131 -12.01 -13.66 -3.48
N SER A 132 -12.34 -13.85 -2.20
CA SER A 132 -13.57 -14.54 -1.81
C SER A 132 -14.81 -13.63 -1.84
N ASN A 133 -14.61 -12.33 -2.08
CA ASN A 133 -15.69 -11.36 -2.12
C ASN A 133 -16.65 -11.67 -3.30
N PRO A 134 -17.97 -11.80 -3.05
CA PRO A 134 -18.97 -12.05 -4.10
C PRO A 134 -18.97 -11.04 -5.26
N ALA A 135 -18.40 -9.85 -5.05
CA ALA A 135 -18.23 -8.84 -6.10
C ALA A 135 -17.09 -9.17 -7.11
N GLU A 136 -16.11 -10.02 -6.75
CA GLU A 136 -15.00 -10.44 -7.62
C GLU A 136 -15.38 -11.63 -8.54
N GLY A 137 -16.41 -11.46 -9.37
CA GLY A 137 -16.68 -12.34 -10.53
C GLY A 137 -16.63 -13.86 -10.28
N SER A 138 -16.37 -14.64 -11.33
CA SER A 138 -16.47 -16.11 -11.30
C SER A 138 -15.13 -16.85 -11.20
N ASN A 139 -13.99 -16.15 -11.05
CA ASN A 139 -12.66 -16.78 -10.95
C ASN A 139 -11.79 -16.28 -9.77
N PRO A 140 -12.20 -16.54 -8.51
CA PRO A 140 -11.42 -16.21 -7.32
C PRO A 140 -9.97 -16.73 -7.32
N SER A 141 -9.74 -17.94 -7.82
CA SER A 141 -8.42 -18.57 -7.80
C SER A 141 -7.43 -17.87 -8.73
N GLY A 142 -7.89 -17.39 -9.89
CA GLY A 142 -7.10 -16.56 -10.79
C GLY A 142 -6.72 -15.21 -10.15
N GLY A 143 -7.66 -14.57 -9.44
CA GLY A 143 -7.41 -13.33 -8.70
C GLY A 143 -6.32 -13.48 -7.64
N VAL A 144 -6.42 -14.51 -6.79
CA VAL A 144 -5.40 -14.81 -5.77
C VAL A 144 -4.03 -15.06 -6.41
N ALA A 145 -3.97 -15.86 -7.48
CA ALA A 145 -2.72 -16.18 -8.16
C ALA A 145 -2.05 -14.93 -8.74
N ALA A 146 -2.83 -14.01 -9.32
CA ALA A 146 -2.32 -12.74 -9.82
C ALA A 146 -1.75 -11.87 -8.69
N MET A 147 -2.50 -11.66 -7.60
CA MET A 147 -2.03 -10.89 -6.44
C MET A 147 -0.73 -11.47 -5.85
N GLN A 148 -0.66 -12.81 -5.72
CA GLN A 148 0.54 -13.50 -5.26
C GLN A 148 1.73 -13.33 -6.21
N ALA A 149 1.50 -13.37 -7.52
CA ALA A 149 2.55 -13.18 -8.50
C ALA A 149 3.15 -11.76 -8.40
N ILE A 150 2.29 -10.72 -8.35
CA ILE A 150 2.73 -9.33 -8.21
C ILE A 150 3.51 -9.13 -6.90
N HIS A 151 2.98 -9.64 -5.79
CA HIS A 151 3.63 -9.59 -4.49
C HIS A 151 5.02 -10.25 -4.52
N LYS A 152 5.14 -11.42 -5.15
CA LYS A 152 6.38 -12.19 -5.24
C LYS A 152 7.42 -11.52 -6.14
N THR A 153 7.03 -11.04 -7.32
CA THR A 153 7.91 -10.32 -8.24
C THR A 153 8.56 -9.14 -7.52
N ASN A 154 7.75 -8.33 -6.85
CA ASN A 154 8.25 -7.15 -6.19
C ASN A 154 9.03 -7.45 -4.88
N SER A 155 8.82 -8.62 -4.26
CA SER A 155 9.57 -9.04 -3.07
C SER A 155 11.07 -9.22 -3.33
N GLY A 156 11.45 -9.55 -4.57
CA GLY A 156 12.85 -9.67 -4.97
C GLY A 156 13.62 -8.36 -4.87
N PHE A 157 12.98 -7.24 -5.24
CA PHE A 157 13.56 -5.90 -5.08
C PHE A 157 13.70 -5.51 -3.60
N VAL A 158 12.73 -5.85 -2.76
CA VAL A 158 12.76 -5.54 -1.31
C VAL A 158 13.93 -6.23 -0.61
N HIS A 159 14.21 -7.49 -0.94
CA HIS A 159 15.25 -8.27 -0.28
C HIS A 159 16.60 -8.27 -1.01
N GLY A 160 16.71 -7.61 -2.16
CA GLY A 160 17.93 -7.62 -2.96
C GLY A 160 18.26 -9.01 -3.52
N ALA A 161 17.27 -9.70 -4.07
CA ALA A 161 17.50 -10.98 -4.74
C ALA A 161 18.39 -10.77 -5.98
N SER A 162 19.42 -11.60 -6.15
CA SER A 162 20.43 -11.42 -7.20
C SER A 162 19.86 -11.18 -8.62
N PRO A 163 18.83 -11.93 -9.10
CA PRO A 163 18.26 -11.65 -10.43
C PRO A 163 17.73 -10.22 -10.59
N HIS A 164 17.13 -9.67 -9.53
CA HIS A 164 16.59 -8.32 -9.52
C HIS A 164 17.73 -7.29 -9.45
N LEU A 165 18.71 -7.49 -8.56
CA LEU A 165 19.88 -6.61 -8.47
C LEU A 165 20.65 -6.52 -9.79
N MET A 166 20.76 -7.64 -10.52
CA MET A 166 21.45 -7.69 -11.81
C MET A 166 20.74 -6.94 -12.93
N GLU A 167 19.49 -6.48 -12.75
CA GLU A 167 18.84 -5.58 -13.71
C GLU A 167 19.60 -4.25 -13.83
N MET A 168 20.25 -3.79 -12.75
CA MET A 168 21.14 -2.61 -12.77
C MET A 168 22.43 -2.83 -13.55
N TYR A 169 22.76 -4.04 -13.99
CA TYR A 169 24.01 -4.33 -14.67
C TYR A 169 23.84 -4.37 -16.19
N GLY A 170 24.57 -3.52 -16.91
CA GLY A 170 24.45 -3.46 -18.37
C GLY A 170 25.37 -2.44 -19.02
N GLY A 171 25.14 -2.18 -20.31
CA GLY A 171 25.87 -1.20 -21.11
C GLY A 171 27.17 -1.70 -21.74
N GLN A 172 27.86 -0.78 -22.42
CA GLN A 172 29.15 -0.97 -23.07
C GLN A 172 30.09 0.19 -22.70
N PRO A 173 31.10 -0.01 -21.82
CA PRO A 173 31.42 -1.25 -21.10
C PRO A 173 30.37 -1.61 -20.06
N SER A 174 30.23 -2.90 -19.75
CA SER A 174 29.22 -3.37 -18.80
C SER A 174 29.59 -3.01 -17.35
N ARG A 175 28.63 -2.43 -16.63
CA ARG A 175 28.79 -1.98 -15.24
C ARG A 175 27.45 -1.84 -14.53
N PHE A 176 27.48 -1.62 -13.22
CA PHE A 176 26.29 -1.25 -12.46
C PHE A 176 25.90 0.22 -12.72
N HIS A 177 24.61 0.43 -12.96
CA HIS A 177 23.98 1.74 -13.13
C HIS A 177 23.53 2.28 -11.75
N MET A 178 24.45 2.92 -11.01
CA MET A 178 24.19 3.43 -9.65
C MET A 178 23.56 4.84 -9.61
N GLU A 179 23.55 5.54 -10.75
CA GLU A 179 23.01 6.91 -10.89
C GLU A 179 21.64 6.92 -11.61
N GLY A 180 20.98 5.77 -11.60
CA GLY A 180 19.72 5.56 -12.31
C GLY A 180 19.88 4.93 -13.70
N MET A 181 18.75 4.41 -14.20
CA MET A 181 18.67 3.59 -15.40
C MET A 181 17.84 4.25 -16.52
N ARG A 182 17.69 5.58 -16.49
CA ARG A 182 16.97 6.32 -17.56
C ARG A 182 17.52 5.97 -18.94
N GLY A 183 16.61 5.78 -19.89
CA GLY A 183 16.94 5.43 -21.28
C GLY A 183 17.29 3.95 -21.49
N THR A 184 17.27 3.11 -20.46
CA THR A 184 17.35 1.65 -20.62
C THR A 184 15.97 1.05 -20.94
N PRO A 185 15.89 -0.14 -21.56
CA PRO A 185 14.63 -0.85 -21.74
C PRO A 185 13.88 -1.10 -20.43
N PHE A 186 14.59 -1.52 -19.37
CA PHE A 186 14.00 -1.77 -18.04
C PHE A 186 13.33 -0.52 -17.47
N TRP A 187 13.89 0.67 -17.68
CA TRP A 187 13.22 1.90 -17.25
C TRP A 187 11.88 2.12 -17.94
N SER A 188 11.77 1.79 -19.22
CA SER A 188 10.52 1.95 -19.98
C SER A 188 9.45 0.99 -19.48
N ASP A 189 9.82 -0.26 -19.19
CA ASP A 189 8.91 -1.28 -18.64
C ASP A 189 8.38 -0.86 -17.27
N HIS A 190 9.26 -0.39 -16.38
CA HIS A 190 8.88 0.13 -15.08
C HIS A 190 8.02 1.38 -15.17
N ALA A 191 8.30 2.28 -16.12
CA ALA A 191 7.49 3.48 -16.34
C ALA A 191 6.04 3.12 -16.72
N ALA A 192 5.85 2.11 -17.56
CA ALA A 192 4.53 1.61 -17.92
C ALA A 192 3.81 1.00 -16.71
N ASP A 193 4.50 0.20 -15.89
CA ASP A 193 3.88 -0.49 -14.75
C ASP A 193 3.42 0.45 -13.63
N VAL A 194 4.00 1.66 -13.49
CA VAL A 194 3.54 2.67 -12.52
C VAL A 194 2.05 2.98 -12.68
N TRP A 195 1.52 2.91 -13.91
CA TRP A 195 0.11 3.13 -14.19
C TRP A 195 -0.79 2.16 -13.42
N ASN A 196 -0.39 0.89 -13.29
CA ASN A 196 -1.16 -0.12 -12.57
C ASN A 196 -1.36 0.23 -11.09
N TYR A 197 -0.33 0.75 -10.42
CA TYR A 197 -0.42 1.14 -9.02
C TYR A 197 -1.27 2.41 -8.83
N MET A 198 -1.26 3.32 -9.80
CA MET A 198 -2.16 4.48 -9.81
C MET A 198 -3.62 4.03 -9.91
N TYR A 199 -3.92 3.09 -10.81
CA TYR A 199 -5.27 2.53 -10.95
C TYR A 199 -5.74 1.83 -9.67
N ARG A 200 -4.92 0.93 -9.09
CA ARG A 200 -5.24 0.24 -7.83
C ARG A 200 -5.46 1.21 -6.67
N ALA A 201 -4.68 2.29 -6.60
CA ALA A 201 -4.89 3.34 -5.61
C ALA A 201 -6.25 4.02 -5.78
N ILE A 202 -6.65 4.35 -7.02
CA ILE A 202 -7.97 4.95 -7.28
C ILE A 202 -9.09 4.01 -6.81
N ILE A 203 -9.00 2.71 -7.11
CA ILE A 203 -10.00 1.71 -6.68
C ILE A 203 -10.07 1.61 -5.15
N SER A 204 -8.93 1.51 -4.46
CA SER A 204 -8.93 1.45 -2.99
C SER A 204 -9.51 2.72 -2.35
N PHE A 205 -9.31 3.89 -2.97
CA PHE A 205 -9.92 5.15 -2.53
C PHE A 205 -11.43 5.18 -2.72
N ALA A 206 -11.96 4.58 -3.79
CA ALA A 206 -13.40 4.40 -3.94
C ALA A 206 -13.95 3.52 -2.81
N MET A 207 -13.30 2.37 -2.55
CA MET A 207 -13.70 1.46 -1.48
C MET A 207 -13.69 2.15 -0.11
N ALA A 208 -12.67 2.95 0.19
CA ALA A 208 -12.61 3.76 1.41
C ALA A 208 -13.80 4.75 1.51
N ALA A 209 -14.11 5.49 0.44
CA ALA A 209 -15.24 6.42 0.43
C ALA A 209 -16.57 5.70 0.78
N ARG A 210 -16.80 4.52 0.20
CA ARG A 210 -17.98 3.71 0.49
C ARG A 210 -18.02 3.20 1.93
N ALA A 211 -16.88 2.76 2.48
CA ALA A 211 -16.77 2.34 3.88
C ALA A 211 -17.02 3.48 4.89
N PHE A 212 -16.85 4.73 4.47
CA PHE A 212 -17.19 5.92 5.25
C PHE A 212 -18.65 6.39 5.00
N GLY A 213 -19.45 5.63 4.24
CA GLY A 213 -20.84 5.95 3.93
C GLY A 213 -21.03 7.07 2.90
N ASP A 214 -19.99 7.41 2.12
CA ASP A 214 -20.05 8.46 1.12
C ASP A 214 -20.23 7.88 -0.30
N ASP A 215 -21.47 7.48 -0.59
CA ASP A 215 -21.82 6.88 -1.89
C ASP A 215 -21.62 7.86 -3.06
N ALA A 216 -21.77 9.17 -2.83
CA ALA A 216 -21.55 10.18 -3.85
C ALA A 216 -20.06 10.29 -4.23
N LEU A 217 -19.17 10.32 -3.22
CA LEU A 217 -17.73 10.30 -3.45
C LEU A 217 -17.27 8.97 -4.06
N PHE A 218 -17.82 7.83 -3.60
CA PHE A 218 -17.59 6.52 -4.22
C PHE A 218 -17.93 6.56 -5.71
N ALA A 219 -19.14 6.99 -6.07
CA ALA A 219 -19.60 7.03 -7.45
C ALA A 219 -18.71 7.94 -8.32
N LYS A 220 -18.28 9.08 -7.78
CA LYS A 220 -17.36 10.00 -8.46
C LYS A 220 -15.99 9.37 -8.72
N ILE A 221 -15.37 8.75 -7.71
CA ILE A 221 -14.05 8.13 -7.85
C ILE A 221 -14.13 6.92 -8.78
N HIS A 222 -15.19 6.12 -8.68
CA HIS A 222 -15.41 4.97 -9.55
C HIS A 222 -15.70 5.37 -11.00
N ALA A 223 -16.40 6.48 -11.25
CA ALA A 223 -16.53 7.01 -12.61
C ALA A 223 -15.16 7.44 -13.16
N TYR A 224 -14.36 8.14 -12.36
CA TYR A 224 -13.01 8.52 -12.73
C TYR A 224 -12.10 7.31 -12.99
N SER A 225 -12.23 6.22 -12.23
CA SER A 225 -11.40 5.01 -12.45
C SER A 225 -11.64 4.41 -13.83
N LYS A 226 -12.89 4.40 -14.32
CA LYS A 226 -13.24 3.94 -15.66
C LYS A 226 -12.68 4.83 -16.77
N ASP A 227 -12.59 6.13 -16.52
CA ASP A 227 -11.98 7.05 -17.49
C ASP A 227 -10.45 6.97 -17.47
N PHE A 228 -9.86 6.77 -16.29
CA PHE A 228 -8.43 6.50 -16.14
C PHE A 228 -8.01 5.20 -16.82
N GLU A 229 -8.81 4.12 -16.68
CA GLU A 229 -8.58 2.85 -17.36
C GLU A 229 -8.42 3.01 -18.89
N LYS A 230 -9.23 3.88 -19.51
CA LYS A 230 -9.15 4.15 -20.95
C LYS A 230 -7.87 4.89 -21.36
N SER A 231 -7.15 5.48 -20.40
CA SER A 231 -5.88 6.18 -20.64
C SER A 231 -4.65 5.30 -20.42
N GLU A 232 -4.83 3.98 -20.33
CA GLU A 232 -3.73 3.02 -20.22
C GLU A 232 -2.70 3.24 -21.36
N PRO A 233 -1.40 3.40 -21.02
CA PRO A 233 -0.34 3.46 -22.01
C PRO A 233 -0.31 2.16 -22.83
N ARG A 234 -0.41 2.28 -24.16
CA ARG A 234 -0.31 1.15 -25.10
C ARG A 234 1.09 0.99 -25.64
#